data_AF-A0A5J9U6M8-F1
#
_entry.id   AF-A0A5J9U6M8-F1
#
_cell.length_a   1.000
_cell.length_b   1.000
_cell.length_c   1.000
_cell.angle_alpha   90.00
_cell.angle_beta   90.00
_cell.angle_gamma   90.00
#
_symmetry.space_group_name_H-M   'P 1'
#
loop_
_entity.id
_entity.type
_entity.pdbx_description
1 polymer ?
#
loop_
_entity_poly.entity_id
_entity_poly.type
_entity_poly.pdbx_seq_one_letter_code
_entity_poly.pdbx_strand_id
1 'polypeptide(L)'
;MERVINKLWDFYRIEEGYGDLARQVACTACQKLVKDMMYEARAQAIVDYHAVRDVRVDRKAAATPWWMAAHSECWNVLVGKWCAHDWASRHEACRQRRLMRQGPSHHQGSLSLNEYAAKYSAAHGGEPINTFVAFALSHKGKATAEIHYNPEDPPEAYSNPTAYSRLSSYSEVAKEVYGQDYDPMSHDLDGEVVMRAGKGKKHGRYALGDSVIDTASTPTLSQIRARTVSGGPSIRERPTATQALQAQLEEERARREHLEASLAQQVQAQVQAQVQAQTQEMFSYFHAQFAALGHQLPPHPSFTPRPLISSPPMPGSTGSNVEAGVQDMDLSAARPLFPHLVSGYELFMDL
;
A
#
# COMPACT_ATOMS: atom_id res chain seq x y z
N MET A 1 1.38 0.30 -38.33
CA MET A 1 0.29 0.70 -37.40
C MET A 1 -0.73 1.56 -38.11
N GLU A 2 -0.34 2.70 -38.70
CA GLU A 2 -1.26 3.59 -39.44
C GLU A 2 -2.09 2.87 -40.51
N ARG A 3 -1.50 1.98 -41.31
CA ARG A 3 -2.26 1.19 -42.30
C ARG A 3 -3.39 0.35 -41.68
N VAL A 4 -3.19 -0.19 -40.49
CA VAL A 4 -4.19 -1.03 -39.79
C VAL A 4 -5.27 -0.15 -39.18
N ILE A 5 -4.88 0.98 -38.59
CA ILE A 5 -5.80 1.97 -38.02
C ILE A 5 -6.65 2.61 -39.13
N ASN A 6 -6.06 2.91 -40.30
CA ASN A 6 -6.80 3.46 -41.44
C ASN A 6 -7.85 2.46 -41.95
N LYS A 7 -7.49 1.17 -42.04
CA LYS A 7 -8.45 0.11 -42.39
C LYS A 7 -9.55 -0.08 -41.35
N LEU A 8 -9.30 0.20 -40.08
CA LEU A 8 -10.34 0.17 -39.05
C LEU A 8 -11.41 1.23 -39.35
N TRP A 9 -10.99 2.43 -39.76
CA TRP A 9 -11.90 3.52 -40.08
C TRP A 9 -12.76 3.29 -41.33
N ASP A 10 -12.38 2.33 -42.19
CA ASP A 10 -13.23 1.90 -43.30
C ASP A 10 -14.55 1.25 -42.82
N PHE A 11 -14.58 0.74 -41.57
CA PHE A 11 -15.74 0.03 -41.00
C PHE A 11 -16.52 0.81 -39.95
N TYR A 12 -15.95 1.90 -39.40
CA TYR A 12 -16.53 2.64 -38.28
C TYR A 12 -16.56 4.15 -38.55
N ARG A 13 -17.70 4.79 -38.29
CA ARG A 13 -17.79 6.25 -38.24
C ARG A 13 -17.48 6.75 -36.84
N ILE A 14 -16.69 7.82 -36.75
CA ILE A 14 -16.38 8.49 -35.49
C ILE A 14 -17.35 9.66 -35.32
N GLU A 15 -17.94 9.77 -34.13
CA GLU A 15 -18.76 10.90 -33.74
C GLU A 15 -17.95 12.20 -33.70
N GLU A 16 -18.58 13.32 -34.08
CA GLU A 16 -17.90 14.62 -34.15
C GLU A 16 -17.37 15.03 -32.78
N GLY A 17 -16.12 15.52 -32.73
CA GLY A 17 -15.42 15.86 -31.48
C GLY A 17 -14.68 14.70 -30.79
N TYR A 18 -14.91 13.44 -31.18
CA TYR A 18 -14.25 12.26 -30.58
C TYR A 18 -13.07 11.70 -31.37
N GLY A 19 -12.66 12.36 -32.47
CA GLY A 19 -11.61 11.89 -33.38
C GLY A 19 -10.29 11.52 -32.70
N ASP A 20 -9.80 12.36 -31.78
CA ASP A 20 -8.52 12.11 -31.10
C ASP A 20 -8.62 10.98 -30.07
N LEU A 21 -9.72 10.92 -29.32
CA LEU A 21 -9.95 9.85 -28.35
C LEU A 21 -10.09 8.49 -29.07
N ALA A 22 -10.83 8.46 -30.18
CA ALA A 22 -11.01 7.26 -30.99
C ALA A 22 -9.67 6.76 -31.57
N ARG A 23 -8.82 7.68 -32.05
CA ARG A 23 -7.44 7.36 -32.48
C ARG A 23 -6.59 6.82 -31.33
N GLN A 24 -6.64 7.43 -30.15
CA GLN A 24 -5.89 6.98 -28.97
C GLN A 24 -6.32 5.57 -28.53
N VAL A 25 -7.63 5.30 -28.48
CA VAL A 25 -8.19 3.99 -28.15
C VAL A 25 -7.76 2.95 -29.19
N ALA A 26 -7.87 3.26 -30.48
CA ALA A 26 -7.44 2.37 -31.56
C ALA A 26 -5.93 2.06 -31.48
N CYS A 27 -5.09 3.08 -31.27
CA CYS A 27 -3.65 2.89 -31.05
C CYS A 27 -3.36 1.98 -29.86
N THR A 28 -4.02 2.20 -28.73
CA THR A 28 -3.83 1.41 -27.50
C THR A 28 -4.28 -0.04 -27.70
N ALA A 29 -5.44 -0.24 -28.32
CA ALA A 29 -5.98 -1.56 -28.62
C ALA A 29 -5.09 -2.33 -29.61
N CYS A 30 -4.64 -1.69 -30.69
CA CYS A 30 -3.72 -2.31 -31.66
C CYS A 30 -2.38 -2.68 -31.00
N GLN A 31 -1.81 -1.81 -30.16
CA GLN A 31 -0.58 -2.12 -29.43
C GLN A 31 -0.76 -3.31 -28.48
N LYS A 32 -1.91 -3.40 -27.80
CA LYS A 32 -2.23 -4.53 -26.94
C LYS A 32 -2.38 -5.82 -27.75
N LEU A 33 -3.17 -5.79 -28.83
CA LEU A 33 -3.38 -6.94 -29.72
C LEU A 33 -2.06 -7.49 -30.26
N VAL A 34 -1.16 -6.62 -30.73
CA VAL A 34 0.16 -7.07 -31.23
C VAL A 34 0.97 -7.75 -30.13
N LYS A 35 0.94 -7.24 -28.89
CA LYS A 35 1.61 -7.88 -27.74
C LYS A 35 0.98 -9.23 -27.39
N ASP A 36 -0.36 -9.29 -27.38
CA ASP A 36 -1.10 -10.51 -27.04
C ASP A 36 -0.88 -11.60 -28.11
N MET A 37 -0.92 -11.23 -29.39
CA MET A 37 -0.57 -12.14 -30.50
C MET A 37 0.83 -12.73 -30.35
N MET A 38 1.83 -11.95 -29.93
CA MET A 38 3.18 -12.46 -29.67
C MET A 38 3.24 -13.43 -28.49
N TYR A 39 2.45 -13.17 -27.44
CA TYR A 39 2.33 -14.05 -26.28
C TYR A 39 1.68 -15.39 -26.66
N GLU A 40 0.56 -15.33 -27.39
CA GLU A 40 -0.16 -16.51 -27.87
C GLU A 40 0.67 -17.32 -28.86
N ALA A 41 1.38 -16.66 -29.79
CA ALA A 41 2.30 -17.32 -30.71
C ALA A 41 3.36 -18.15 -29.97
N ARG A 42 3.90 -17.61 -28.88
CA ARG A 42 4.87 -18.30 -28.04
C ARG A 42 4.23 -19.48 -27.31
N ALA A 43 3.04 -19.30 -26.74
CA ALA A 43 2.32 -20.38 -26.06
C ALA A 43 2.01 -21.53 -27.03
N GLN A 44 1.51 -21.21 -28.22
CA GLN A 44 1.24 -22.19 -29.28
C GLN A 44 2.51 -22.90 -29.72
N ALA A 45 3.61 -22.17 -29.96
CA ALA A 45 4.87 -22.79 -30.35
C ALA A 45 5.44 -23.72 -29.26
N ILE A 46 5.22 -23.42 -27.98
CA ILE A 46 5.56 -24.33 -26.86
C ILE A 46 4.67 -25.58 -26.90
N VAL A 47 3.36 -25.43 -27.11
CA VAL A 47 2.41 -26.54 -27.20
C VAL A 47 2.74 -27.45 -28.38
N ASP A 48 2.88 -26.90 -29.59
CA ASP A 48 3.21 -27.63 -30.81
C ASP A 48 4.55 -28.36 -30.69
N TYR A 49 5.54 -27.71 -30.07
CA TYR A 49 6.83 -28.30 -29.80
C TYR A 49 6.76 -29.51 -28.86
N HIS A 50 6.00 -29.40 -27.76
CA HIS A 50 5.81 -30.50 -26.82
C HIS A 50 4.97 -31.65 -27.42
N ALA A 51 3.98 -31.33 -28.25
CA ALA A 51 3.17 -32.32 -28.96
C ALA A 51 3.99 -33.17 -29.94
N VAL A 52 5.07 -32.63 -30.49
CA VAL A 52 5.92 -33.34 -31.48
C VAL A 52 7.04 -34.16 -30.85
N ARG A 53 7.52 -33.83 -29.64
CA ARG A 53 8.82 -34.37 -29.14
C ARG A 53 8.81 -35.13 -27.82
N ASP A 54 7.71 -35.19 -27.08
CA ASP A 54 7.53 -35.95 -25.81
C ASP A 54 8.75 -35.98 -24.84
N VAL A 55 9.59 -34.93 -24.85
CA VAL A 55 10.79 -34.78 -24.01
C VAL A 55 10.98 -33.28 -23.71
N ARG A 56 11.52 -32.98 -22.52
CA ARG A 56 11.52 -31.63 -21.93
C ARG A 56 12.87 -30.90 -22.10
N VAL A 57 13.16 -30.20 -23.22
CA VAL A 57 14.35 -29.32 -23.34
C VAL A 57 14.23 -28.17 -24.39
N ASP A 58 14.91 -27.04 -24.08
CA ASP A 58 15.34 -25.79 -24.78
C ASP A 58 14.44 -25.07 -25.82
N ARG A 59 14.26 -23.75 -25.62
CA ARG A 59 13.37 -22.84 -26.35
C ARG A 59 13.82 -22.50 -27.78
N LYS A 60 15.08 -22.80 -28.12
CA LYS A 60 15.67 -22.49 -29.43
C LYS A 60 15.07 -23.30 -30.59
N ALA A 61 14.32 -24.36 -30.31
CA ALA A 61 13.75 -25.26 -31.31
C ALA A 61 12.23 -25.06 -31.56
N ALA A 62 11.69 -23.89 -31.20
CA ALA A 62 10.26 -23.58 -31.37
C ALA A 62 9.84 -23.53 -32.85
N ALA A 63 8.80 -24.29 -33.21
CA ALA A 63 8.27 -24.33 -34.58
C ALA A 63 7.67 -22.98 -34.98
N THR A 64 7.89 -22.56 -36.24
CA THR A 64 7.33 -21.30 -36.77
C THR A 64 5.82 -21.45 -36.97
N PRO A 65 4.96 -20.59 -36.39
CA PRO A 65 3.53 -20.63 -36.62
C PRO A 65 3.19 -20.41 -38.10
N TRP A 66 2.17 -21.10 -38.62
CA TRP A 66 1.80 -21.08 -40.05
C TRP A 66 1.53 -19.68 -40.61
N TRP A 67 0.92 -18.79 -39.81
CA TRP A 67 0.62 -17.41 -40.21
C TRP A 67 1.85 -16.50 -40.22
N MET A 68 2.97 -16.94 -39.65
CA MET A 68 4.28 -16.26 -39.72
C MET A 68 5.24 -16.96 -40.69
N ALA A 69 4.81 -18.03 -41.38
CA ALA A 69 5.66 -18.79 -42.29
C ALA A 69 6.25 -17.93 -43.43
N ALA A 70 5.49 -16.93 -43.91
CA ALA A 70 5.94 -15.98 -44.93
C ALA A 70 6.96 -14.94 -44.40
N HIS A 71 7.19 -14.89 -43.09
CA HIS A 71 8.04 -13.92 -42.40
C HIS A 71 8.99 -14.60 -41.41
N SER A 72 9.67 -15.66 -41.84
CA SER A 72 10.60 -16.48 -41.04
C SER A 72 11.70 -15.65 -40.36
N GLU A 73 12.21 -14.62 -41.02
CA GLU A 73 13.23 -13.72 -40.44
C GLU A 73 12.69 -12.96 -39.22
N CYS A 74 11.44 -12.52 -39.25
CA CYS A 74 10.81 -11.88 -38.10
C CYS A 74 10.60 -12.88 -36.95
N TRP A 75 10.27 -14.14 -37.27
CA TRP A 75 10.19 -15.21 -36.28
C TRP A 75 11.54 -15.45 -35.60
N ASN A 76 12.63 -15.52 -36.37
CA ASN A 76 13.98 -15.73 -35.84
C ASN A 76 14.40 -14.63 -34.86
N VAL A 77 14.06 -13.36 -35.15
CA VAL A 77 14.29 -12.23 -34.24
C VAL A 77 13.50 -12.39 -32.93
N LEU A 78 12.24 -12.83 -33.01
CA LEU A 78 11.40 -13.07 -31.83
C LEU A 78 11.91 -14.24 -30.98
N VAL A 79 12.29 -15.35 -31.62
CA VAL A 79 12.92 -16.50 -30.94
C VAL A 79 14.24 -16.09 -30.30
N GLY A 80 15.07 -15.30 -30.99
CA GLY A 80 16.29 -14.73 -30.45
C GLY A 80 16.05 -13.91 -29.18
N LYS A 81 15.00 -13.08 -29.15
CA LYS A 81 14.59 -12.33 -27.97
C LYS A 81 14.12 -13.23 -26.82
N TRP A 82 13.46 -14.34 -27.08
CA TRP A 82 13.00 -15.29 -26.05
C TRP A 82 14.09 -16.22 -25.53
N CYS A 83 15.13 -16.44 -26.34
CA CYS A 83 16.31 -17.24 -26.04
C CYS A 83 17.48 -16.39 -25.54
N ALA A 84 17.33 -15.07 -25.47
CA ALA A 84 18.32 -14.18 -24.89
C ALA A 84 18.66 -14.62 -23.46
N HIS A 85 19.95 -14.65 -23.12
CA HIS A 85 20.45 -15.20 -21.87
C HIS A 85 19.87 -14.48 -20.63
N ASP A 86 19.60 -13.18 -20.75
CA ASP A 86 19.00 -12.34 -19.72
C ASP A 86 17.47 -12.45 -19.62
N TRP A 87 16.81 -13.12 -20.58
CA TRP A 87 15.35 -13.19 -20.63
C TRP A 87 14.76 -13.79 -19.34
N ALA A 88 15.37 -14.86 -18.83
CA ALA A 88 14.90 -15.55 -17.63
C ALA A 88 15.01 -14.63 -16.40
N SER A 89 16.15 -13.95 -16.25
CA SER A 89 16.39 -12.98 -15.19
C SER A 89 15.43 -11.79 -15.28
N ARG A 90 15.16 -11.27 -16.49
CA ARG A 90 14.20 -10.17 -16.70
C ARG A 90 12.77 -10.58 -16.41
N HIS A 91 12.38 -11.78 -16.83
CA HIS A 91 11.05 -12.32 -16.55
C HIS A 91 10.87 -12.57 -15.05
N GLU A 92 11.89 -13.12 -14.38
CA GLU A 92 11.87 -13.32 -12.94
C GLU A 92 11.87 -12.00 -12.19
N ALA A 93 12.67 -11.00 -12.59
CA ALA A 93 12.62 -9.66 -12.01
C ALA A 93 11.23 -9.03 -12.16
N CYS A 94 10.56 -9.20 -13.31
CA CYS A 94 9.16 -8.78 -13.49
C CYS A 94 8.19 -9.59 -12.62
N ARG A 95 8.45 -10.87 -12.36
CA ARG A 95 7.67 -11.70 -11.42
C ARG A 95 7.88 -11.24 -9.98
N GLN A 96 9.12 -11.04 -9.56
CA GLN A 96 9.48 -10.53 -8.23
C GLN A 96 8.88 -9.14 -8.00
N ARG A 97 8.97 -8.22 -8.97
CA ARG A 97 8.27 -6.92 -8.91
C ARG A 97 6.75 -7.06 -8.77
N ARG A 98 6.14 -8.10 -9.37
CA ARG A 98 4.70 -8.39 -9.18
C ARG A 98 4.39 -8.96 -7.79
N LEU A 99 5.27 -9.79 -7.25
CA LEU A 99 5.15 -10.36 -5.90
C LEU A 99 5.35 -9.32 -4.80
N MET A 100 6.22 -8.32 -5.05
CA MET A 100 6.44 -7.18 -4.15
C MET A 100 5.28 -6.18 -4.16
N ARG A 101 4.30 -6.30 -5.08
CA ARG A 101 3.06 -5.53 -4.95
C ARG A 101 2.21 -6.14 -3.85
N GLN A 102 1.53 -5.28 -3.10
CA GLN A 102 0.47 -5.68 -2.16
C GLN A 102 -0.47 -6.69 -2.84
N GLY A 103 -1.09 -7.58 -2.03
CA GLY A 103 -1.89 -8.73 -2.47
C GLY A 103 -2.95 -8.41 -3.55
N PRO A 104 -3.71 -9.43 -4.01
CA PRO A 104 -4.64 -9.27 -5.12
C PRO A 104 -5.43 -7.96 -5.03
N SER A 105 -5.34 -7.14 -6.07
CA SER A 105 -6.00 -5.82 -6.05
C SER A 105 -7.49 -5.95 -5.83
N HIS A 106 -8.10 -7.06 -6.24
CA HIS A 106 -9.45 -7.53 -5.94
C HIS A 106 -9.55 -9.01 -6.33
N HIS A 107 -10.59 -9.70 -5.87
CA HIS A 107 -10.86 -11.13 -6.07
C HIS A 107 -11.99 -11.41 -7.09
N GLN A 108 -12.34 -10.40 -7.90
CA GLN A 108 -13.36 -10.51 -8.96
C GLN A 108 -12.93 -11.44 -10.11
N GLY A 109 -11.62 -11.64 -10.31
CA GLY A 109 -11.11 -12.31 -11.51
C GLY A 109 -11.46 -11.52 -12.77
N SER A 110 -12.08 -12.18 -13.74
CA SER A 110 -12.58 -11.56 -14.98
C SER A 110 -14.01 -11.02 -14.88
N LEU A 111 -14.67 -11.19 -13.73
CA LEU A 111 -16.05 -10.72 -13.53
C LEU A 111 -16.07 -9.20 -13.36
N SER A 112 -17.11 -8.58 -13.88
CA SER A 112 -17.51 -7.24 -13.46
C SER A 112 -17.99 -7.23 -12.00
N LEU A 113 -18.11 -6.04 -11.42
CA LEU A 113 -18.56 -5.91 -10.03
C LEU A 113 -20.01 -6.41 -9.84
N ASN A 114 -20.89 -6.15 -10.82
CA ASN A 114 -22.27 -6.65 -10.80
C ASN A 114 -22.33 -8.18 -10.92
N GLU A 115 -21.49 -8.78 -11.78
CA GLU A 115 -21.40 -10.24 -11.88
C GLU A 115 -20.82 -10.87 -10.61
N TYR A 116 -19.84 -10.21 -9.98
CA TYR A 116 -19.34 -10.63 -8.66
C TYR A 116 -20.45 -10.56 -7.61
N ALA A 117 -21.23 -9.47 -7.57
CA ALA A 117 -22.34 -9.28 -6.65
C ALA A 117 -23.41 -10.38 -6.82
N ALA A 118 -23.82 -10.64 -8.05
CA ALA A 118 -24.78 -11.71 -8.37
C ALA A 118 -24.25 -13.09 -7.97
N LYS A 119 -22.97 -13.36 -8.23
CA LYS A 119 -22.34 -14.64 -7.87
C LYS A 119 -22.20 -14.81 -6.35
N TYR A 120 -21.88 -13.74 -5.63
CA TYR A 120 -21.82 -13.75 -4.18
C TYR A 120 -23.23 -14.00 -3.61
N SER A 121 -24.22 -13.22 -4.05
CA SER A 121 -25.62 -13.40 -3.67
C SER A 121 -26.10 -14.84 -3.86
N ALA A 122 -25.86 -15.43 -5.04
CA ALA A 122 -26.22 -16.83 -5.32
C ALA A 122 -25.53 -17.85 -4.40
N ALA A 123 -24.33 -17.56 -3.90
CA ALA A 123 -23.61 -18.43 -2.97
C ALA A 123 -24.06 -18.28 -1.51
N HIS A 124 -24.68 -17.15 -1.15
CA HIS A 124 -24.96 -16.74 0.24
C HIS A 124 -26.44 -16.46 0.52
N GLY A 125 -27.34 -17.27 -0.07
CA GLY A 125 -28.78 -17.22 0.23
C GLY A 125 -29.65 -16.45 -0.77
N GLY A 126 -29.06 -15.88 -1.83
CA GLY A 126 -29.79 -15.30 -2.96
C GLY A 126 -30.26 -13.86 -2.77
N GLU A 127 -30.03 -13.26 -1.61
CA GLU A 127 -30.36 -11.85 -1.37
C GLU A 127 -29.38 -10.94 -2.14
N PRO A 128 -29.88 -9.98 -2.94
CA PRO A 128 -29.02 -9.09 -3.70
C PRO A 128 -28.23 -8.19 -2.75
N ILE A 129 -26.96 -7.97 -3.07
CA ILE A 129 -26.11 -7.01 -2.36
C ILE A 129 -25.91 -5.77 -3.22
N ASN A 130 -25.86 -4.59 -2.58
CA ASN A 130 -25.54 -3.35 -3.29
C ASN A 130 -24.07 -3.33 -3.73
N THR A 131 -23.76 -2.41 -4.65
CA THR A 131 -22.45 -2.23 -5.27
C THR A 131 -21.36 -1.76 -4.29
N PHE A 132 -21.69 -1.07 -3.19
CA PHE A 132 -20.73 -0.70 -2.15
C PHE A 132 -20.25 -1.94 -1.39
N VAL A 133 -21.18 -2.78 -0.92
CA VAL A 133 -20.89 -4.04 -0.22
C VAL A 133 -20.19 -5.01 -1.16
N ALA A 134 -20.61 -5.12 -2.41
CA ALA A 134 -19.95 -5.94 -3.42
C ALA A 134 -18.50 -5.51 -3.63
N PHE A 135 -18.22 -4.19 -3.66
CA PHE A 135 -16.85 -3.69 -3.76
C PHE A 135 -16.03 -4.15 -2.55
N ALA A 136 -16.51 -3.92 -1.34
CA ALA A 136 -15.82 -4.31 -0.12
C ALA A 136 -15.49 -5.81 -0.08
N LEU A 137 -16.49 -6.67 -0.31
CA LEU A 137 -16.32 -8.12 -0.31
C LEU A 137 -15.35 -8.60 -1.40
N SER A 138 -15.40 -7.98 -2.58
CA SER A 138 -14.46 -8.30 -3.66
C SER A 138 -13.00 -8.00 -3.31
N HIS A 139 -12.75 -7.14 -2.31
CA HIS A 139 -11.41 -6.88 -1.78
C HIS A 139 -11.05 -7.74 -0.55
N LYS A 140 -12.00 -8.50 0.00
CA LYS A 140 -11.77 -9.47 1.10
C LYS A 140 -11.54 -10.89 0.56
N GLY A 141 -12.29 -11.33 -0.45
CA GLY A 141 -12.16 -12.68 -0.97
C GLY A 141 -13.01 -13.02 -2.19
N LYS A 142 -12.96 -14.28 -2.62
CA LYS A 142 -13.77 -14.80 -3.73
C LYS A 142 -15.25 -14.81 -3.35
N ALA A 143 -16.13 -14.68 -4.35
CA ALA A 143 -17.59 -14.66 -4.14
C ALA A 143 -18.14 -15.88 -3.39
N THR A 144 -17.49 -17.05 -3.51
CA THR A 144 -17.91 -18.29 -2.84
C THR A 144 -17.33 -18.47 -1.44
N ALA A 145 -16.46 -17.56 -0.98
CA ALA A 145 -15.88 -17.64 0.35
C ALA A 145 -16.91 -17.19 1.39
N GLU A 146 -16.88 -17.78 2.58
CA GLU A 146 -17.69 -17.36 3.73
C GLU A 146 -17.10 -16.07 4.33
N ILE A 147 -17.36 -14.96 3.66
CA ILE A 147 -16.90 -13.63 4.03
C ILE A 147 -18.11 -12.72 4.17
N HIS A 148 -18.11 -11.83 5.16
CA HIS A 148 -19.14 -10.81 5.34
C HIS A 148 -18.48 -9.44 5.44
N TYR A 149 -19.23 -8.41 5.06
CA TYR A 149 -18.81 -7.03 5.25
C TYR A 149 -19.21 -6.58 6.66
N ASN A 150 -18.27 -5.97 7.38
CA ASN A 150 -18.52 -5.31 8.64
C ASN A 150 -17.93 -3.89 8.57
N PRO A 151 -18.70 -2.84 8.88
CA PRO A 151 -18.18 -1.47 8.88
C PRO A 151 -17.01 -1.26 9.86
N GLU A 152 -16.92 -2.07 10.92
CA GLU A 152 -15.85 -2.01 11.92
C GLU A 152 -14.60 -2.83 11.55
N ASP A 153 -14.57 -3.41 10.34
CA ASP A 153 -13.40 -4.16 9.87
C ASP A 153 -12.15 -3.26 9.76
N PRO A 154 -11.01 -3.66 10.34
CA PRO A 154 -9.77 -2.90 10.19
C PRO A 154 -9.19 -3.07 8.76
N PRO A 155 -8.23 -2.23 8.34
CA PRO A 155 -7.60 -2.33 7.02
C PRO A 155 -7.05 -3.72 6.68
N GLU A 156 -6.57 -4.46 7.69
CA GLU A 156 -6.03 -5.82 7.59
C GLU A 156 -7.05 -6.87 7.13
N ALA A 157 -8.35 -6.59 7.27
CA ALA A 157 -9.41 -7.47 6.78
C ALA A 157 -9.49 -7.52 5.23
N TYR A 158 -8.79 -6.60 4.55
CA TYR A 158 -8.77 -6.49 3.10
C TYR A 158 -7.42 -6.92 2.53
N SER A 159 -7.42 -7.56 1.36
CA SER A 159 -6.19 -7.97 0.67
C SER A 159 -5.34 -6.78 0.20
N ASN A 160 -5.94 -5.60 0.10
CA ASN A 160 -5.27 -4.36 -0.24
C ASN A 160 -5.78 -3.23 0.69
N PRO A 161 -4.92 -2.63 1.52
CA PRO A 161 -5.30 -1.56 2.46
C PRO A 161 -5.96 -0.35 1.79
N THR A 162 -5.66 -0.07 0.52
CA THR A 162 -6.29 1.05 -0.20
C THR A 162 -7.78 0.85 -0.43
N ALA A 163 -8.30 -0.38 -0.32
CA ALA A 163 -9.73 -0.66 -0.37
C ALA A 163 -10.45 -0.04 0.83
N TYR A 164 -9.89 -0.24 2.04
CA TYR A 164 -10.40 0.35 3.27
C TYR A 164 -10.45 1.87 3.17
N SER A 165 -9.33 2.52 2.82
CA SER A 165 -9.29 3.99 2.72
C SER A 165 -10.33 4.56 1.75
N ARG A 166 -10.60 3.85 0.65
CA ARG A 166 -11.62 4.24 -0.34
C ARG A 166 -13.04 4.09 0.21
N LEU A 167 -13.33 2.96 0.86
CA LEU A 167 -14.62 2.70 1.50
C LEU A 167 -14.90 3.73 2.60
N SER A 168 -13.94 3.97 3.50
CA SER A 168 -14.07 4.97 4.57
C SER A 168 -14.29 6.38 3.99
N SER A 169 -13.51 6.78 2.98
CA SER A 169 -13.68 8.09 2.33
C SER A 169 -15.06 8.23 1.69
N TYR A 170 -15.58 7.18 1.05
CA TYR A 170 -16.93 7.19 0.50
C TYR A 170 -17.97 7.34 1.61
N SER A 171 -17.89 6.53 2.66
CA SER A 171 -18.85 6.55 3.78
C SER A 171 -18.89 7.90 4.48
N GLU A 172 -17.74 8.54 4.73
CA GLU A 172 -17.67 9.86 5.34
C GLU A 172 -18.33 10.94 4.45
N VAL A 173 -18.00 10.95 3.15
CA VAL A 173 -18.59 11.91 2.21
C VAL A 173 -20.09 11.65 2.01
N ALA A 174 -20.52 10.39 1.97
CA ALA A 174 -21.93 10.04 1.87
C ALA A 174 -22.72 10.59 3.07
N LYS A 175 -22.16 10.52 4.28
CA LYS A 175 -22.75 11.12 5.48
C LYS A 175 -22.80 12.64 5.43
N GLU A 176 -21.81 13.29 4.83
CA GLU A 176 -21.86 14.74 4.60
C GLU A 176 -22.92 15.14 3.57
N VAL A 177 -23.20 14.29 2.58
CA VAL A 177 -24.18 14.56 1.50
C VAL A 177 -25.61 14.24 1.94
N TYR A 178 -25.84 13.08 2.58
CA TYR A 178 -27.17 12.57 2.90
C TYR A 178 -27.55 12.66 4.38
N GLY A 179 -26.60 12.96 5.26
CA GLY A 179 -26.81 13.03 6.72
C GLY A 179 -26.04 11.97 7.50
N GLN A 180 -25.81 12.21 8.78
CA GLN A 180 -24.91 11.38 9.62
C GLN A 180 -25.41 9.94 9.83
N ASP A 181 -26.71 9.73 9.74
CA ASP A 181 -27.36 8.42 9.89
C ASP A 181 -27.37 7.60 8.59
N TYR A 182 -26.76 8.13 7.51
CA TYR A 182 -26.69 7.41 6.23
C TYR A 182 -25.90 6.11 6.38
N ASP A 183 -26.54 5.00 6.02
CA ASP A 183 -25.92 3.68 5.93
C ASP A 183 -25.49 3.37 4.49
N PRO A 184 -24.18 3.28 4.19
CA PRO A 184 -23.68 2.87 2.87
C PRO A 184 -24.13 1.47 2.43
N MET A 185 -24.57 0.60 3.35
CA MET A 185 -25.09 -0.72 3.01
C MET A 185 -26.54 -0.71 2.51
N SER A 186 -27.21 0.45 2.54
CA SER A 186 -28.62 0.54 2.15
C SER A 186 -28.83 0.95 0.68
N HIS A 187 -27.82 1.47 0.00
CA HIS A 187 -27.92 1.97 -1.38
C HIS A 187 -26.71 1.60 -2.24
N ASP A 188 -26.89 1.64 -3.55
CA ASP A 188 -25.78 1.53 -4.50
C ASP A 188 -24.83 2.72 -4.45
N LEU A 189 -23.64 2.56 -5.03
CA LEU A 189 -22.62 3.60 -5.13
C LEU A 189 -23.16 4.80 -5.91
N ASP A 190 -23.20 5.96 -5.25
CA ASP A 190 -23.52 7.22 -5.89
C ASP A 190 -22.27 7.82 -6.58
N GLY A 191 -22.40 8.10 -7.88
CA GLY A 191 -21.32 8.63 -8.70
C GLY A 191 -20.78 9.99 -8.25
N GLU A 192 -21.63 10.91 -7.77
CA GLU A 192 -21.21 12.18 -7.21
C GLU A 192 -20.42 12.00 -5.92
N VAL A 193 -20.91 11.13 -5.02
CA VAL A 193 -20.21 10.84 -3.75
C VAL A 193 -18.84 10.24 -4.05
N VAL A 194 -18.74 9.31 -5.00
CA VAL A 194 -17.45 8.76 -5.46
C VAL A 194 -16.55 9.83 -6.07
N MET A 195 -17.11 10.78 -6.82
CA MET A 195 -16.35 11.92 -7.37
C MET A 195 -15.79 12.82 -6.28
N ARG A 196 -16.58 13.11 -5.23
CA ARG A 196 -16.16 13.91 -4.07
C ARG A 196 -15.10 13.18 -3.24
N ALA A 197 -15.31 11.90 -2.92
CA ALA A 197 -14.39 11.08 -2.15
C ALA A 197 -13.06 10.81 -2.89
N GLY A 198 -13.10 10.72 -4.22
CA GLY A 198 -11.95 10.38 -5.06
C GLY A 198 -11.16 11.56 -5.62
N LYS A 199 -11.57 12.80 -5.34
CA LYS A 199 -11.10 14.03 -6.03
C LYS A 199 -11.24 13.93 -7.56
N GLY A 200 -12.36 13.39 -8.01
CA GLY A 200 -12.66 13.13 -9.41
C GLY A 200 -12.04 11.84 -9.98
N LYS A 201 -12.05 11.73 -11.31
CA LYS A 201 -11.50 10.57 -12.02
C LYS A 201 -9.99 10.68 -12.20
N LYS A 202 -9.26 9.60 -11.91
CA LYS A 202 -7.83 9.50 -12.20
C LYS A 202 -7.63 8.63 -13.43
N HIS A 203 -6.95 9.15 -14.46
CA HIS A 203 -6.78 8.49 -15.76
C HIS A 203 -8.12 8.00 -16.36
N GLY A 204 -9.18 8.80 -16.21
CA GLY A 204 -10.52 8.48 -16.69
C GLY A 204 -11.32 7.50 -15.83
N ARG A 205 -10.79 7.06 -14.67
CA ARG A 205 -11.45 6.06 -13.81
C ARG A 205 -11.89 6.61 -12.46
N TYR A 206 -13.05 6.16 -11.99
CA TYR A 206 -13.53 6.42 -10.64
C TYR A 206 -12.67 5.71 -9.58
N ALA A 207 -12.67 6.24 -8.35
CA ALA A 207 -11.93 5.65 -7.24
C ALA A 207 -12.55 4.34 -6.74
N LEU A 208 -13.88 4.23 -6.82
CA LEU A 208 -14.71 3.06 -6.52
C LEU A 208 -15.68 2.82 -7.67
N GLY A 209 -16.09 1.57 -7.88
CA GLY A 209 -17.23 1.25 -8.76
C GLY A 209 -17.12 1.71 -10.21
N ASP A 210 -15.92 1.80 -10.78
CA ASP A 210 -15.70 2.36 -12.12
C ASP A 210 -16.55 1.73 -13.24
N SER A 211 -16.85 0.44 -13.11
CA SER A 211 -17.67 -0.33 -14.07
C SER A 211 -19.17 -0.25 -13.83
N VAL A 212 -19.63 0.26 -12.68
CA VAL A 212 -21.05 0.28 -12.29
C VAL A 212 -21.65 1.67 -12.24
N ILE A 213 -20.81 2.70 -12.13
CA ILE A 213 -21.26 4.10 -12.09
C ILE A 213 -21.51 4.59 -13.51
N ASP A 214 -22.75 5.02 -13.77
CA ASP A 214 -23.09 5.68 -15.03
C ASP A 214 -22.40 7.05 -15.13
N THR A 215 -21.47 7.15 -16.08
CA THR A 215 -20.72 8.39 -16.31
C THR A 215 -21.58 9.49 -16.93
N ALA A 216 -22.63 9.15 -17.68
CA ALA A 216 -23.46 10.14 -18.36
C ALA A 216 -24.33 10.92 -17.37
N SER A 217 -24.85 10.25 -16.35
CA SER A 217 -25.65 10.87 -15.28
C SER A 217 -24.82 11.43 -14.11
N THR A 218 -23.53 11.09 -14.02
CA THR A 218 -22.66 11.57 -12.94
C THR A 218 -22.06 12.96 -13.24
N PRO A 219 -22.25 13.97 -12.37
CA PRO A 219 -21.67 15.29 -12.57
C PRO A 219 -20.14 15.27 -12.48
N THR A 220 -19.49 16.03 -13.36
CA THR A 220 -18.03 16.19 -13.38
C THR A 220 -17.51 16.94 -12.15
N LEU A 221 -16.23 16.80 -11.83
CA LEU A 221 -15.64 17.45 -10.65
C LEU A 221 -15.71 18.98 -10.75
N SER A 222 -15.60 19.54 -11.96
CA SER A 222 -15.75 20.98 -12.19
C SER A 222 -17.17 21.45 -11.92
N GLN A 223 -18.18 20.71 -12.41
CA GLN A 223 -19.59 21.00 -12.11
C GLN A 223 -19.89 20.90 -10.61
N ILE A 224 -19.36 19.88 -9.94
CA ILE A 224 -19.48 19.72 -8.47
C ILE A 224 -18.87 20.94 -7.75
N ARG A 225 -17.66 21.35 -8.12
CA ARG A 225 -17.00 22.53 -7.53
C ARG A 225 -17.80 23.81 -7.76
N ALA A 226 -18.33 24.00 -8.96
CA ALA A 226 -19.08 25.21 -9.32
C ALA A 226 -20.37 25.38 -8.50
N ARG A 227 -21.04 24.28 -8.12
CA ARG A 227 -22.25 24.32 -7.29
C ARG A 227 -22.01 24.18 -5.78
N THR A 228 -20.81 23.80 -5.37
CA THR A 228 -20.50 23.62 -3.94
C THR A 228 -20.29 25.00 -3.30
N VAL A 229 -21.19 25.36 -2.40
CA VAL A 229 -21.13 26.59 -1.61
C VAL A 229 -20.27 26.40 -0.36
N SER A 230 -19.87 27.49 0.29
CA SER A 230 -19.15 27.43 1.57
C SER A 230 -19.96 26.68 2.63
N GLY A 231 -19.39 25.61 3.20
CA GLY A 231 -20.09 24.74 4.16
C GLY A 231 -20.85 23.56 3.54
N GLY A 232 -20.81 23.40 2.21
CA GLY A 232 -21.33 22.21 1.53
C GLY A 232 -20.45 20.97 1.72
N PRO A 233 -20.89 19.79 1.22
CA PRO A 233 -20.15 18.53 1.38
C PRO A 233 -18.73 18.63 0.84
N SER A 234 -17.77 18.02 1.55
CA SER A 234 -16.36 18.13 1.23
C SER A 234 -15.99 17.41 -0.07
N ILE A 235 -14.92 17.87 -0.72
CA ILE A 235 -14.23 17.14 -1.78
C ILE A 235 -12.93 16.67 -1.16
N ARG A 236 -12.80 15.36 -0.95
CA ARG A 236 -11.64 14.79 -0.26
C ARG A 236 -10.41 14.83 -1.15
N GLU A 237 -9.27 15.01 -0.50
CA GLU A 237 -7.97 14.89 -1.16
C GLU A 237 -7.66 13.42 -1.39
N ARG A 238 -7.25 13.08 -2.61
CA ARG A 238 -6.81 11.73 -2.92
C ARG A 238 -5.34 11.60 -2.56
N PRO A 239 -4.95 10.65 -1.68
CA PRO A 239 -3.54 10.41 -1.41
C PRO A 239 -2.78 10.13 -2.69
N THR A 240 -1.69 10.86 -2.91
CA THR A 240 -0.76 10.59 -4.00
C THR A 240 0.02 9.31 -3.73
N ALA A 241 0.60 8.70 -4.77
CA ALA A 241 1.42 7.50 -4.61
C ALA A 241 2.57 7.74 -3.62
N THR A 242 3.19 8.92 -3.67
CA THR A 242 4.25 9.32 -2.75
C THR A 242 3.76 9.42 -1.31
N GLN A 243 2.61 10.07 -1.07
CA GLN A 243 2.02 10.16 0.27
C GLN A 243 1.65 8.78 0.84
N ALA A 244 1.12 7.87 0.01
CA ALA A 244 0.84 6.51 0.44
C ALA A 244 2.11 5.74 0.82
N LEU A 245 3.19 5.90 0.05
CA LEU A 245 4.50 5.30 0.37
C LEU A 245 5.10 5.87 1.67
N GLN A 246 4.99 7.18 1.89
CA GLN A 246 5.44 7.82 3.13
C GLN A 246 4.69 7.30 4.35
N ALA A 247 3.35 7.26 4.28
CA ALA A 247 2.52 6.71 5.36
C ALA A 247 2.88 5.25 5.66
N GLN A 248 3.16 4.44 4.64
CA GLN A 248 3.61 3.05 4.83
C GLN A 248 4.98 2.95 5.51
N LEU A 249 5.92 3.82 5.14
CA LEU A 249 7.24 3.85 5.78
C LEU A 249 7.14 4.27 7.26
N GLU A 250 6.28 5.25 7.56
CA GLU A 250 6.01 5.68 8.93
C GLU A 250 5.34 4.58 9.76
N GLU A 251 4.38 3.86 9.18
CA GLU A 251 3.72 2.74 9.85
C GLU A 251 4.69 1.57 10.10
N GLU A 252 5.52 1.20 9.11
CA GLU A 252 6.58 0.21 9.32
C GLU A 252 7.56 0.64 10.41
N ARG A 253 7.93 1.93 10.43
CA ARG A 253 8.81 2.49 11.44
C ARG A 253 8.20 2.39 12.83
N ALA A 254 6.94 2.79 12.99
CA ALA A 254 6.21 2.68 14.25
C ALA A 254 6.10 1.22 14.71
N ARG A 255 5.83 0.28 13.79
CA ARG A 255 5.81 -1.17 14.09
C ARG A 255 7.19 -1.66 14.57
N ARG A 256 8.28 -1.22 13.91
CA ARG A 256 9.65 -1.57 14.33
C ARG A 256 9.98 -1.00 15.72
N GLU A 257 9.70 0.28 15.94
CA GLU A 257 9.93 0.95 17.23
C GLU A 257 9.14 0.28 18.36
N HIS A 258 7.89 -0.15 18.11
CA HIS A 258 7.09 -0.88 19.09
C HIS A 258 7.70 -2.26 19.44
N LEU A 259 8.15 -3.01 18.44
CA LEU A 259 8.81 -4.30 18.66
C LEU A 259 10.14 -4.13 19.43
N GLU A 260 10.93 -3.12 19.09
CA GLU A 260 12.17 -2.80 19.78
C GLU A 260 11.92 -2.39 21.24
N ALA A 261 10.91 -1.55 21.49
CA ALA A 261 10.50 -1.18 22.84
C ALA A 261 10.03 -2.40 23.65
N SER A 262 9.27 -3.30 23.05
CA SER A 262 8.83 -4.55 23.69
C SER A 262 10.02 -5.45 24.04
N LEU A 263 11.00 -5.58 23.15
CA LEU A 263 12.21 -6.37 23.39
C LEU A 263 13.06 -5.74 24.50
N ALA A 264 13.25 -4.42 24.46
CA ALA A 264 14.00 -3.67 25.46
C ALA A 264 13.37 -3.83 26.86
N GLN A 265 12.03 -3.76 26.93
CA GLN A 265 11.30 -3.99 28.18
C GLN A 265 11.47 -5.43 28.69
N GLN A 266 11.44 -6.42 27.80
CA GLN A 266 11.67 -7.82 28.17
C GLN A 266 13.10 -8.05 28.70
N VAL A 267 14.11 -7.50 28.03
CA VAL A 267 15.52 -7.57 28.47
C VAL A 267 15.68 -6.90 29.84
N GLN A 268 15.09 -5.72 30.02
CA GLN A 268 15.15 -5.00 31.30
C GLN A 268 14.50 -5.81 32.44
N ALA A 269 13.36 -6.44 32.18
CA ALA A 269 12.70 -7.32 33.14
C ALA A 269 13.56 -8.55 33.50
N GLN A 270 14.21 -9.17 32.51
CA GLN A 270 15.14 -10.29 32.75
C GLN A 270 16.34 -9.88 33.60
N VAL A 271 16.96 -8.73 33.28
CA VAL A 271 18.10 -8.22 34.06
C VAL A 271 17.68 -7.93 35.51
N GLN A 272 16.51 -7.31 35.73
CA GLN A 272 16.00 -7.07 37.08
C GLN A 272 15.74 -8.38 37.84
N ALA A 273 15.13 -9.37 37.20
CA ALA A 273 14.90 -10.68 37.79
C ALA A 273 16.22 -11.38 38.15
N GLN A 274 17.24 -11.30 37.29
CA GLN A 274 18.55 -11.89 37.55
C GLN A 274 19.27 -11.19 38.73
N VAL A 275 19.20 -9.86 38.80
CA VAL A 275 19.77 -9.10 39.93
C VAL A 275 19.05 -9.43 41.24
N GLN A 276 17.72 -9.58 41.23
CA GLN A 276 16.96 -10.02 42.40
C GLN A 276 17.33 -11.44 42.83
N ALA A 277 17.46 -12.37 41.89
CA ALA A 277 17.88 -13.74 42.18
C ALA A 277 19.29 -13.78 42.80
N GLN A 278 20.26 -13.07 42.22
CA GLN A 278 21.63 -13.00 42.77
C GLN A 278 21.67 -12.36 44.15
N THR A 279 20.90 -11.29 44.39
CA THR A 279 20.85 -10.65 45.71
C THR A 279 20.21 -11.57 46.76
N GLN A 280 19.18 -12.34 46.38
CA GLN A 280 18.56 -13.30 47.29
C GLN A 280 19.45 -14.52 47.57
N GLU A 281 20.20 -14.99 46.58
CA GLU A 281 21.22 -16.04 46.74
C GLU A 281 22.34 -15.57 47.68
N MET A 282 22.88 -14.37 47.45
CA MET A 282 23.90 -13.76 48.30
C MET A 282 23.40 -13.59 49.74
N PHE A 283 22.16 -13.12 49.91
CA PHE A 283 21.54 -13.00 51.24
C PHE A 283 21.43 -14.36 51.93
N SER A 284 20.97 -15.39 51.20
CA SER A 284 20.84 -16.76 51.72
C SER A 284 22.19 -17.35 52.15
N TYR A 285 23.25 -17.12 51.35
CA TYR A 285 24.61 -17.54 51.68
C TYR A 285 25.12 -16.89 52.98
N PHE A 286 25.01 -15.56 53.10
CA PHE A 286 25.41 -14.86 54.33
C PHE A 286 24.58 -15.33 55.53
N HIS A 287 23.27 -15.50 55.35
CA HIS A 287 22.37 -15.98 56.40
C HIS A 287 22.82 -17.35 56.94
N ALA A 288 23.15 -18.30 56.05
CA ALA A 288 23.67 -19.61 56.43
C ALA A 288 25.02 -19.52 57.15
N GLN A 289 25.91 -18.63 56.71
CA GLN A 289 27.24 -18.47 57.29
C GLN A 289 27.20 -17.82 58.70
N PHE A 290 26.33 -16.83 58.92
CA PHE A 290 26.10 -16.25 60.24
C PHE A 290 25.45 -17.24 61.22
N ALA A 291 24.50 -18.05 60.75
CA ALA A 291 23.89 -19.10 61.56
C ALA A 291 24.93 -20.16 62.00
N ALA A 292 25.86 -20.53 61.11
CA ALA A 292 26.94 -21.48 61.43
C ALA A 292 27.95 -20.94 62.46
N LEU A 293 28.13 -19.61 62.55
CA LEU A 293 29.04 -18.95 63.50
C LEU A 293 28.38 -18.59 64.85
N GLY A 294 27.08 -18.87 65.03
CA GLY A 294 26.37 -18.63 66.30
C GLY A 294 26.07 -17.16 66.62
N HIS A 295 26.12 -16.27 65.64
CA HIS A 295 25.80 -14.85 65.80
C HIS A 295 24.34 -14.55 65.46
N GLN A 296 23.71 -13.60 66.18
CA GLN A 296 22.34 -13.17 65.88
C GLN A 296 22.27 -12.43 64.54
N LEU A 297 21.22 -12.74 63.79
CA LEU A 297 20.96 -12.24 62.44
C LEU A 297 20.62 -10.74 62.43
N PRO A 298 21.23 -9.94 61.53
CA PRO A 298 20.69 -8.63 61.22
C PRO A 298 19.33 -8.78 60.52
N PRO A 299 18.33 -7.92 60.83
CA PRO A 299 17.03 -7.96 60.19
C PRO A 299 17.14 -7.74 58.68
N HIS A 300 16.23 -8.33 57.90
CA HIS A 300 16.14 -8.15 56.44
C HIS A 300 16.24 -6.66 56.08
N PRO A 301 17.08 -6.27 55.11
CA PRO A 301 17.07 -4.89 54.63
C PRO A 301 15.73 -4.64 53.93
N SER A 302 14.88 -3.82 54.55
CA SER A 302 13.72 -3.24 53.88
C SER A 302 14.23 -2.35 52.75
N PHE A 303 14.03 -2.77 51.50
CA PHE A 303 14.30 -1.94 50.32
C PHE A 303 13.25 -0.82 50.21
N THR A 304 13.21 0.07 51.19
CA THR A 304 12.52 1.35 51.05
C THR A 304 13.43 2.28 50.25
N PRO A 305 12.93 3.01 49.23
CA PRO A 305 13.71 4.04 48.54
C PRO A 305 14.26 5.01 49.58
N ARG A 306 15.57 5.23 49.56
CA ARG A 306 16.23 6.17 50.48
C ARG A 306 15.67 7.57 50.19
N PRO A 307 15.13 8.29 51.19
CA PRO A 307 14.71 9.66 50.96
C PRO A 307 15.93 10.51 50.58
N LEU A 308 15.75 11.39 49.60
CA LEU A 308 16.74 12.42 49.25
C LEU A 308 17.09 13.20 50.52
N ILE A 309 18.33 13.07 50.97
CA ILE A 309 18.84 13.83 52.12
C ILE A 309 18.91 15.29 51.67
N SER A 310 17.96 16.09 52.13
CA SER A 310 18.05 17.54 52.12
C SER A 310 19.09 17.94 53.17
N SER A 311 20.24 18.44 52.74
CA SER A 311 21.26 18.99 53.64
C SER A 311 20.78 20.32 54.22
N PRO A 312 20.83 20.56 55.55
CA PRO A 312 20.55 21.87 56.15
C PRO A 312 21.75 22.83 55.99
N PRO A 313 21.53 24.16 55.99
CA PRO A 313 22.57 25.15 55.77
C PRO A 313 23.45 25.33 57.02
N MET A 314 24.76 25.41 56.83
CA MET A 314 25.73 25.73 57.89
C MET A 314 25.71 27.24 58.22
N PRO A 315 25.73 27.64 59.50
CA PRO A 315 25.92 29.03 59.89
C PRO A 315 27.41 29.38 60.02
N GLY A 316 27.80 30.50 59.42
CA GLY A 316 28.99 31.26 59.83
C GLY A 316 30.29 30.95 59.09
N SER A 317 30.53 31.65 57.98
CA SER A 317 31.85 32.18 57.70
C SER A 317 31.71 33.51 56.96
N THR A 318 31.95 34.59 57.70
CA THR A 318 32.12 35.96 57.23
C THR A 318 33.29 36.06 56.25
N GLY A 319 33.05 36.62 55.07
CA GLY A 319 34.09 36.90 54.08
C GLY A 319 33.54 37.58 52.81
N SER A 320 33.22 38.87 52.97
CA SER A 320 33.25 39.99 51.99
C SER A 320 32.93 39.79 50.50
N ASN A 321 31.86 40.50 50.07
CA ASN A 321 31.64 41.34 48.85
C ASN A 321 32.38 40.98 47.54
N VAL A 322 31.78 40.99 46.34
CA VAL A 322 31.20 42.16 45.63
C VAL A 322 30.40 41.67 44.40
N GLU A 323 29.17 42.19 44.28
CA GLU A 323 28.47 42.68 43.07
C GLU A 323 28.97 42.29 41.65
N ALA A 324 28.08 41.70 40.83
CA ALA A 324 27.83 42.09 39.43
C ALA A 324 26.70 41.24 38.81
N GLY A 325 25.64 41.90 38.33
CA GLY A 325 24.66 41.29 37.42
C GLY A 325 25.22 41.13 35.99
N VAL A 326 24.35 40.68 35.09
CA VAL A 326 24.38 40.69 33.59
C VAL A 326 23.76 39.36 33.13
N GLN A 327 22.48 39.36 32.77
CA GLN A 327 21.92 39.64 31.44
C GLN A 327 22.08 38.49 30.42
N ASP A 328 20.91 38.16 29.89
CA ASP A 328 20.58 37.36 28.72
C ASP A 328 21.47 37.73 27.52
N MET A 329 21.97 36.74 26.79
CA MET A 329 22.74 36.98 25.58
C MET A 329 22.35 36.00 24.46
N ASP A 330 21.66 36.59 23.50
CA ASP A 330 21.25 36.09 22.19
C ASP A 330 22.45 35.63 21.34
N LEU A 331 22.33 34.46 20.70
CA LEU A 331 23.37 33.82 19.88
C LEU A 331 23.07 33.92 18.38
N SER A 332 22.56 35.06 17.91
CA SER A 332 22.49 35.37 16.49
C SER A 332 23.81 35.94 15.94
N ALA A 333 24.88 35.14 15.85
CA ALA A 333 26.02 35.43 14.96
C ALA A 333 27.07 34.30 14.94
N ALA A 334 27.01 33.38 13.98
CA ALA A 334 28.20 32.73 13.40
C ALA A 334 27.88 31.84 12.18
N ARG A 335 27.84 32.46 11.00
CA ARG A 335 28.35 31.90 9.73
C ARG A 335 29.21 33.02 9.13
N PRO A 336 30.30 32.76 8.36
CA PRO A 336 30.33 31.75 7.31
C PRO A 336 31.70 31.04 7.14
N LEU A 337 31.75 30.02 6.26
CA LEU A 337 32.83 29.77 5.28
C LEU A 337 32.44 28.54 4.44
N PHE A 338 31.92 28.80 3.23
CA PHE A 338 31.73 27.82 2.14
C PHE A 338 33.06 27.69 1.34
N PRO A 339 33.29 26.61 0.56
CA PRO A 339 32.80 26.60 -0.83
C PRO A 339 32.25 25.26 -1.34
N HIS A 340 31.16 25.41 -2.10
CA HIS A 340 30.68 24.67 -3.27
C HIS A 340 31.41 23.41 -3.73
N LEU A 341 30.64 22.33 -3.92
CA LEU A 341 30.80 21.42 -5.06
C LEU A 341 29.42 21.08 -5.64
N VAL A 342 29.35 21.26 -6.96
CA VAL A 342 28.27 21.01 -7.90
C VAL A 342 28.28 19.54 -8.32
N SER A 343 27.14 19.06 -8.85
CA SER A 343 26.93 17.82 -9.65
C SER A 343 26.34 16.64 -8.87
N GLY A 344 25.26 15.97 -9.28
CA GLY A 344 24.50 16.05 -10.53
C GLY A 344 23.14 15.36 -10.38
N TYR A 345 22.12 16.00 -10.95
CA TYR A 345 20.86 15.36 -11.30
C TYR A 345 20.99 14.88 -12.74
N GLU A 346 20.94 13.56 -12.97
CA GLU A 346 20.37 12.94 -14.17
C GLU A 346 20.44 11.41 -14.04
N LEU A 347 19.54 10.73 -14.77
CA LEU A 347 19.33 9.28 -14.86
C LEU A 347 18.42 8.67 -13.78
N PHE A 348 17.11 8.64 -14.07
CA PHE A 348 16.33 7.39 -14.02
C PHE A 348 15.04 7.58 -14.83
N MET A 349 15.16 7.41 -16.15
CA MET A 349 14.07 7.01 -17.03
C MET A 349 14.51 5.71 -17.71
N ASP A 350 13.54 4.82 -17.92
CA ASP A 350 13.60 3.47 -18.47
C ASP A 350 13.95 2.33 -17.49
N LEU A 351 12.89 1.68 -16.97
CA LEU A 351 12.83 0.21 -16.77
C LEU A 351 11.42 -0.35 -16.48
#